data_AF-A0A7M4FV96-F1
#
_entry.id   AF-A0A7M4FV96-F1
#
_cell.length_a   1.000
_cell.length_b   1.000
_cell.length_c   1.000
_cell.angle_alpha   90.00
_cell.angle_beta   90.00
_cell.angle_gamma   90.00
#
_symmetry.space_group_name_H-M   'P 1'
#
loop_
_entity.id
_entity.type
_entity.pdbx_description
1 polymer ?
#
loop_
_entity_poly.entity_id
_entity_poly.type
_entity_poly.pdbx_seq_one_letter_code
_entity_poly.pdbx_strand_id
1 'polypeptide(L)'
;MAALATGGAVRRGVAPSFRRAGEPGLAALPGTRPSLRRGQLLLSSGVPSLDAVLGGGLAVGTLLLIEEDKYGIYSNLLFKYFLAEGIVSGHHLFVASAKEDPADILKELPAPLLDEVNEEETVFKSKESQDYMKIAWRYQNLPKMEASPAASSRFGHYYDVSKTLSPELLQSTKCHHFFLPEEISLHPNINICNMTSGYIRLLQSIQRIIYQEGFDGSHPQKKQKNILRIGIQNLGSVLWGEDISCTDNPEDIYSLTKFLYVLRSLLRMSLSACIITVPAHLIQNKAIMERVTNLSDTVVGLESFIGSERETNPLYKDYHGLIHIHQIPQLNSLICDVSDTKDLAFRLKRKLFTIERLHLPPDLSDTVSRSSKQDLAESAKLLSSGCGAMAMGKKHLDF
;
A
#
# COMPACT_ATOMS: atom_id res chain seq x y z
N MET A 1 -83.56 15.26 -30.11
CA MET A 1 -82.54 16.32 -30.30
C MET A 1 -82.08 16.80 -28.94
N ALA A 2 -81.18 16.06 -28.30
CA ALA A 2 -80.60 16.38 -27.01
C ALA A 2 -79.07 16.20 -27.12
N ALA A 3 -78.32 17.25 -26.78
CA ALA A 3 -76.87 17.28 -26.86
C ALA A 3 -76.28 17.19 -25.44
N LEU A 4 -75.38 16.23 -25.24
CA LEU A 4 -74.49 16.08 -24.09
C LEU A 4 -73.09 15.83 -24.66
N ALA A 5 -72.15 16.75 -24.43
CA ALA A 5 -70.74 16.58 -24.77
C ALA A 5 -69.94 16.42 -23.47
N THR A 6 -69.21 15.32 -23.39
CA THR A 6 -68.44 14.81 -22.26
C THR A 6 -67.01 15.34 -22.26
N GLY A 7 -66.45 15.51 -21.06
CA GLY A 7 -65.09 16.01 -20.82
C GLY A 7 -63.97 15.01 -21.18
N GLY A 8 -62.87 15.55 -21.71
CA GLY A 8 -61.63 14.82 -21.97
C GLY A 8 -60.67 14.88 -20.78
N ALA A 9 -60.33 13.71 -20.23
CA ALA A 9 -59.32 13.54 -19.21
C ALA A 9 -57.91 13.42 -19.83
N VAL A 10 -56.97 14.25 -19.38
CA VAL A 10 -55.55 14.20 -19.73
C VAL A 10 -54.86 13.10 -18.93
N ARG A 11 -54.31 12.09 -19.63
CA ARG A 11 -53.49 11.01 -19.06
C ARG A 11 -52.18 11.58 -18.49
N ARG A 12 -52.03 11.58 -17.16
CA ARG A 12 -50.72 11.71 -16.48
C ARG A 12 -49.93 10.42 -16.68
N GLY A 13 -48.79 10.51 -17.35
CA GLY A 13 -47.80 9.44 -17.39
C GLY A 13 -47.24 9.18 -15.99
N VAL A 14 -47.35 7.95 -15.52
CA VAL A 14 -46.77 7.47 -14.26
C VAL A 14 -45.30 7.16 -14.53
N ALA A 15 -44.40 8.01 -14.05
CA ALA A 15 -42.98 7.67 -13.96
C ALA A 15 -42.81 6.60 -12.86
N PRO A 16 -42.01 5.53 -13.07
CA PRO A 16 -41.85 4.49 -12.08
C PRO A 16 -41.05 5.04 -10.88
N SER A 17 -41.72 5.16 -9.74
CA SER A 17 -41.12 5.57 -8.46
C SER A 17 -40.35 4.40 -7.84
N PHE A 18 -39.29 3.93 -8.50
CA PHE A 18 -38.28 3.12 -7.81
C PHE A 18 -37.35 4.04 -7.05
N ARG A 19 -37.83 4.58 -5.92
CA ARG A 19 -36.89 4.89 -4.83
C ARG A 19 -36.49 3.52 -4.29
N ARG A 20 -35.28 3.05 -4.64
CA ARG A 20 -34.64 2.02 -3.83
C ARG A 20 -34.69 2.55 -2.41
N ALA A 21 -35.42 1.87 -1.54
CA ALA A 21 -35.21 2.03 -0.11
C ALA A 21 -33.71 1.83 0.07
N GLY A 22 -33.01 2.90 0.45
CA GLY A 22 -31.60 2.78 0.75
C GLY A 22 -31.50 1.72 1.83
N GLU A 23 -30.86 0.59 1.51
CA GLU A 23 -30.15 -0.15 2.55
C GLU A 23 -29.44 0.90 3.41
N PRO A 24 -29.38 0.75 4.75
CA PRO A 24 -28.64 1.67 5.57
C PRO A 24 -27.21 1.67 5.04
N GLY A 25 -26.89 2.64 4.17
CA GLY A 25 -25.59 2.74 3.54
C GLY A 25 -24.62 2.76 4.68
N LEU A 26 -23.62 1.86 4.65
CA LEU A 26 -22.60 1.70 5.68
C LEU A 26 -22.36 3.06 6.31
N ALA A 27 -22.91 3.28 7.51
CA ALA A 27 -22.94 4.60 8.12
C ALA A 27 -21.51 5.14 8.06
N ALA A 28 -21.32 6.29 7.39
CA ALA A 28 -19.99 6.76 7.02
C ALA A 28 -19.17 6.91 8.31
N LEU A 29 -18.28 5.93 8.56
CA LEU A 29 -17.35 6.00 9.67
C LEU A 29 -16.42 7.17 9.37
N PRO A 30 -16.05 7.98 10.37
CA PRO A 30 -15.13 9.09 10.15
C PRO A 30 -13.85 8.56 9.51
N GLY A 31 -13.25 9.32 8.58
CA GLY A 31 -12.02 8.92 7.90
C GLY A 31 -12.15 7.72 6.94
N THR A 32 -13.36 7.31 6.57
CA THR A 32 -13.58 6.20 5.64
C THR A 32 -14.27 6.59 4.35
N ARG A 33 -14.00 5.80 3.30
CA ARG A 33 -14.64 5.96 1.99
C ARG A 33 -15.15 4.61 1.47
N PRO A 34 -16.42 4.49 1.08
CA PRO A 34 -16.90 3.28 0.41
C PRO A 34 -16.26 3.17 -0.99
N SER A 35 -15.68 2.01 -1.29
CA SER A 35 -15.20 1.66 -2.62
C SER A 35 -16.38 1.53 -3.57
N LEU A 36 -16.42 2.38 -4.60
CA LEU A 36 -17.47 2.35 -5.63
C LEU A 36 -17.49 1.04 -6.42
N ARG A 37 -16.33 0.36 -6.52
CA ARG A 37 -16.18 -0.87 -7.32
C ARG A 37 -16.38 -2.15 -6.51
N ARG A 38 -15.88 -2.19 -5.27
CA ARG A 38 -15.80 -3.43 -4.47
C ARG A 38 -16.75 -3.47 -3.28
N GLY A 39 -17.47 -2.37 -3.01
CA GLY A 39 -18.39 -2.26 -1.88
C GLY A 39 -17.73 -2.36 -0.49
N GLN A 40 -16.39 -2.27 -0.43
CA GLN A 40 -15.63 -2.29 0.82
C GLN A 40 -15.47 -0.90 1.40
N LEU A 41 -15.29 -0.83 2.72
CA LEU A 41 -14.87 0.38 3.38
C LEU A 41 -13.36 0.55 3.25
N LEU A 42 -12.90 1.67 2.70
CA LEU A 42 -11.49 1.99 2.51
C LEU A 42 -11.01 3.01 3.54
N LEU A 43 -9.76 2.85 3.95
CA LEU A 43 -8.97 3.70 4.83
C LEU A 43 -7.79 4.29 4.07
N SER A 44 -7.45 5.54 4.34
CA SER A 44 -6.21 6.09 3.79
C SER A 44 -5.00 5.47 4.48
N SER A 45 -3.95 5.14 3.72
CA SER A 45 -2.64 4.74 4.24
C SER A 45 -1.87 5.90 4.89
N GLY A 46 -2.36 7.14 4.78
CA GLY A 46 -1.62 8.35 5.13
C GLY A 46 -0.70 8.85 4.01
N VAL A 47 -0.66 8.12 2.88
CA VAL A 47 0.06 8.53 1.66
C VAL A 47 -0.92 8.48 0.49
N PRO A 48 -1.50 9.61 0.07
CA PRO A 48 -2.49 9.64 -1.02
C PRO A 48 -1.99 9.02 -2.33
N SER A 49 -0.70 9.16 -2.64
CA SER A 49 -0.11 8.52 -3.82
C SER A 49 -0.03 6.99 -3.69
N LEU A 50 0.18 6.45 -2.49
CA LEU A 50 0.13 5.00 -2.27
C LEU A 50 -1.30 4.50 -2.40
N ASP A 51 -2.27 5.21 -1.81
CA ASP A 51 -3.69 4.88 -1.90
C ASP A 51 -4.17 4.81 -3.35
N ALA A 52 -3.74 5.76 -4.19
CA ALA A 52 -4.05 5.75 -5.61
C ALA A 52 -3.56 4.48 -6.31
N VAL A 53 -2.34 4.02 -6.00
CA VAL A 53 -1.78 2.82 -6.60
C VAL A 53 -2.43 1.54 -6.06
N LEU A 54 -2.86 1.53 -4.79
CA LEU A 54 -3.56 0.39 -4.17
C LEU A 54 -5.05 0.26 -4.58
N GLY A 55 -5.54 1.08 -5.50
CA GLY A 55 -6.93 1.05 -5.93
C GLY A 55 -7.87 1.90 -5.07
N GLY A 56 -7.34 2.93 -4.42
CA GLY A 56 -8.07 3.95 -3.68
C GLY A 56 -7.93 3.87 -2.16
N GLY A 57 -7.03 3.06 -1.60
CA GLY A 57 -6.77 2.94 -0.17
C GLY A 57 -6.72 1.50 0.34
N LEU A 58 -6.65 1.35 1.66
CA LEU A 58 -6.60 0.06 2.36
C LEU A 58 -8.00 -0.37 2.78
N ALA A 59 -8.40 -1.60 2.47
CA ALA A 59 -9.70 -2.11 2.88
C ALA A 59 -9.74 -2.44 4.39
N VAL A 60 -10.85 -2.12 5.05
CA VAL A 60 -11.10 -2.58 6.43
C VAL A 60 -11.14 -4.11 6.45
N GLY A 61 -10.55 -4.68 7.49
CA GLY A 61 -10.36 -6.11 7.70
C GLY A 61 -9.15 -6.71 6.98
N THR A 62 -8.22 -5.87 6.50
CA THR A 62 -7.04 -6.33 5.76
C THR A 62 -5.71 -6.08 6.45
N LEU A 63 -4.71 -6.83 6.01
CA LEU A 63 -3.32 -6.71 6.40
C LEU A 63 -2.45 -6.14 5.25
N LEU A 64 -1.85 -4.98 5.49
CA LEU A 64 -0.76 -4.42 4.67
C LEU A 64 0.59 -4.84 5.25
N LEU A 65 1.36 -5.57 4.46
CA LEU A 65 2.75 -5.91 4.74
C LEU A 65 3.69 -4.97 3.99
N ILE A 66 4.63 -4.36 4.71
CA ILE A 66 5.75 -3.61 4.17
C ILE A 66 7.03 -4.42 4.37
N GLU A 67 7.66 -4.80 3.27
CA GLU A 67 9.00 -5.38 3.30
C GLU A 67 10.03 -4.24 3.40
N GLU A 68 10.79 -4.24 4.50
CA GLU A 68 11.76 -3.20 4.81
C GLU A 68 13.04 -3.36 3.98
N ASP A 69 13.57 -2.22 3.54
CA ASP A 69 14.91 -2.11 3.01
C ASP A 69 15.97 -2.22 4.12
N LYS A 70 17.25 -2.27 3.74
CA LYS A 70 18.38 -2.46 4.67
C LYS A 70 18.41 -1.48 5.85
N TYR A 71 17.98 -0.23 5.65
CA TYR A 71 18.02 0.80 6.69
C TYR A 71 16.67 1.05 7.35
N GLY A 72 15.56 0.56 6.77
CA GLY A 72 14.21 0.69 7.34
C GLY A 72 13.72 2.13 7.51
N ILE A 73 14.32 3.11 6.83
CA ILE A 73 14.00 4.54 7.01
C ILE A 73 12.61 4.83 6.44
N TYR A 74 12.38 4.40 5.19
CA TYR A 74 11.14 4.69 4.48
C TYR A 74 9.99 3.76 4.92
N SER A 75 10.29 2.53 5.35
CA SER A 75 9.28 1.66 5.97
C SER A 75 8.76 2.25 7.27
N ASN A 76 9.66 2.76 8.13
CA ASN A 76 9.27 3.46 9.35
C ASN A 76 8.48 4.74 9.04
N LEU A 77 8.84 5.47 7.98
CA LEU A 77 8.08 6.64 7.55
C LEU A 77 6.65 6.29 7.11
N LEU A 78 6.46 5.27 6.27
CA LEU A 78 5.14 4.79 5.87
C LEU A 78 4.32 4.29 7.06
N PHE A 79 4.97 3.60 7.99
CA PHE A 79 4.38 3.17 9.24
C PHE A 79 3.85 4.36 10.06
N LYS A 80 4.68 5.40 10.25
CA LYS A 80 4.29 6.63 10.95
C LYS A 80 3.15 7.37 10.24
N TYR A 81 3.14 7.43 8.91
CA TYR A 81 2.01 8.04 8.17
C TYR A 81 0.70 7.29 8.40
N PHE A 82 0.72 5.96 8.42
CA PHE A 82 -0.48 5.17 8.69
C PHE A 82 -1.06 5.45 10.08
N LEU A 83 -0.20 5.63 11.08
CA LEU A 83 -0.59 5.99 12.45
C LEU A 83 -1.07 7.44 12.56
N ALA A 84 -0.35 8.39 11.96
CA ALA A 84 -0.72 9.81 11.96
C ALA A 84 -2.11 10.02 11.31
N GLU A 85 -2.39 9.33 10.19
CA GLU A 85 -3.69 9.33 9.54
C GLU A 85 -4.80 8.75 10.42
N GLY A 86 -4.46 7.80 11.28
CA GLY A 86 -5.37 7.31 12.31
C GLY A 86 -5.78 8.41 13.28
N ILE A 87 -4.82 9.17 13.81
CA ILE A 87 -5.10 10.23 14.79
C ILE A 87 -5.89 11.37 14.16
N VAL A 88 -5.46 11.85 12.99
CA VAL A 88 -6.14 12.95 12.29
C VAL A 88 -7.58 12.56 11.91
N SER A 89 -7.82 11.29 11.57
CA SER A 89 -9.16 10.78 11.29
C SER A 89 -9.98 10.40 12.53
N GLY A 90 -9.42 10.47 13.75
CA GLY A 90 -10.09 10.06 14.99
C GLY A 90 -10.27 8.55 15.16
N HIS A 91 -9.48 7.73 14.48
CA HIS A 91 -9.45 6.27 14.61
C HIS A 91 -8.69 5.84 15.87
N HIS A 92 -9.09 4.74 16.49
CA HIS A 92 -8.30 4.20 17.60
C HIS A 92 -7.03 3.54 17.05
N LEU A 93 -5.94 3.63 17.81
CA LEU A 93 -4.66 3.06 17.46
C LEU A 93 -4.30 1.89 18.36
N PHE A 94 -3.63 0.90 17.80
CA PHE A 94 -2.86 -0.10 18.53
C PHE A 94 -1.46 -0.15 17.94
N VAL A 95 -0.44 0.19 18.71
CA VAL A 95 0.95 0.23 18.25
C VAL A 95 1.76 -0.81 19.01
N ALA A 96 2.38 -1.73 18.28
CA ALA A 96 3.23 -2.77 18.83
C ALA A 96 4.65 -2.69 18.26
N SER A 97 5.63 -2.77 19.14
CA SER A 97 7.04 -2.81 18.76
C SER A 97 7.84 -3.66 19.75
N ALA A 98 8.93 -4.22 19.25
CA ALA A 98 9.94 -4.90 20.06
C ALA A 98 11.28 -4.13 20.09
N LYS A 99 11.40 -3.06 19.31
CA LYS A 99 12.63 -2.29 19.13
C LYS A 99 12.63 -0.97 19.90
N GLU A 100 11.57 -0.19 19.72
CA GLU A 100 11.41 1.15 20.27
C GLU A 100 10.11 1.20 21.08
N ASP A 101 10.05 2.01 22.14
CA ASP A 101 8.82 2.17 22.91
C ASP A 101 7.73 2.79 22.00
N PRO A 102 6.53 2.17 21.89
CA PRO A 102 5.40 2.75 21.17
C PRO A 102 5.09 4.21 21.54
N ALA A 103 5.33 4.62 22.78
CA ALA A 103 5.14 6.01 23.22
C ALA A 103 6.10 6.98 22.52
N ASP A 104 7.34 6.56 22.25
CA ASP A 104 8.32 7.38 21.54
C ASP A 104 8.00 7.46 20.04
N ILE A 105 7.55 6.34 19.45
CA ILE A 105 7.06 6.32 18.05
C ILE A 105 5.90 7.31 17.88
N LEU A 106 4.96 7.35 18.83
CA LEU A 106 3.80 8.25 18.80
C LEU A 106 4.20 9.74 18.92
N LYS A 107 5.27 10.08 19.64
CA LYS A 107 5.79 11.45 19.75
C LYS A 107 6.42 11.96 18.44
N GLU A 108 6.96 11.04 17.64
CA GLU A 108 7.63 11.35 16.38
C GLU A 108 6.72 11.31 15.15
N LEU A 109 5.39 11.20 15.34
CA LEU A 109 4.45 11.19 14.22
C LEU A 109 4.44 12.53 13.49
N PRO A 110 4.45 12.54 12.14
CA PRO A 110 4.49 13.77 11.38
C PRO A 110 3.16 14.54 11.45
N ALA A 111 3.24 15.86 11.41
CA ALA A 111 2.06 16.73 11.44
C ALA A 111 1.36 16.78 10.08
N PRO A 112 0.02 16.84 10.02
CA PRO A 112 -0.68 17.05 8.77
C PRO A 112 -0.35 18.44 8.22
N LEU A 113 -0.19 18.52 6.90
CA LEU A 113 -0.12 19.77 6.17
C LEU A 113 -1.53 20.34 6.10
N LEU A 114 -1.85 21.26 7.01
CA LEU A 114 -3.06 22.08 6.93
C LEU A 114 -2.97 22.91 5.63
N ASP A 115 -4.11 23.09 4.95
CA ASP A 115 -4.24 23.61 3.58
C ASP A 115 -3.62 25.00 3.34
N GLU A 116 -2.28 25.07 3.35
CA GLU A 116 -1.47 26.13 2.75
C GLU A 116 -0.78 25.62 1.47
N VAL A 117 -1.34 24.59 0.83
CA VAL A 117 -1.12 24.45 -0.60
C VAL A 117 -2.12 25.39 -1.26
N ASN A 118 -1.74 26.68 -1.32
CA ASN A 118 -2.35 27.60 -2.26
C ASN A 118 -2.47 26.85 -3.59
N GLU A 119 -3.68 26.71 -4.10
CA GLU A 119 -3.98 26.23 -5.45
C GLU A 119 -3.23 27.02 -6.54
N GLU A 120 -2.51 28.07 -6.16
CA GLU A 120 -1.62 28.87 -6.99
C GLU A 120 -0.30 28.17 -7.33
N GLU A 121 0.27 27.28 -6.49
CA GLU A 121 1.58 26.67 -6.79
C GLU A 121 1.52 25.48 -7.75
N THR A 122 0.36 24.84 -7.93
CA THR A 122 0.13 23.84 -8.99
C THR A 122 -0.23 24.46 -10.34
N VAL A 123 -0.51 25.77 -10.38
CA VAL A 123 -0.74 26.54 -11.62
C VAL A 123 0.57 27.15 -12.17
N PHE A 124 1.66 27.18 -11.39
CA PHE A 124 2.94 27.77 -11.82
C PHE A 124 3.87 26.84 -12.64
N LYS A 125 3.36 25.72 -13.17
CA LYS A 125 4.02 24.93 -14.25
C LYS A 125 3.14 24.78 -15.50
N SER A 126 2.52 25.86 -15.94
CA SER A 126 1.87 25.93 -17.27
C SER A 126 2.09 27.28 -17.98
N LYS A 127 3.24 27.92 -17.77
CA LYS A 127 3.69 29.09 -18.55
C LYS A 127 5.12 28.99 -19.08
N GLU A 128 5.65 27.78 -19.26
CA GLU A 128 6.72 27.58 -20.23
C GLU A 128 6.07 27.17 -21.55
N SER A 129 6.03 28.13 -22.48
CA SER A 129 5.85 27.97 -23.93
C SER A 129 5.10 26.71 -24.37
N GLN A 130 3.79 26.83 -24.61
CA GLN A 130 3.10 25.99 -25.59
C GLN A 130 3.63 26.32 -26.98
N ASP A 131 4.91 26.05 -27.22
CA ASP A 131 5.43 25.94 -28.57
C ASP A 131 4.81 24.69 -29.17
N TYR A 132 4.09 24.90 -30.26
CA TYR A 132 3.48 23.86 -31.07
C TYR A 132 4.57 22.88 -31.53
N MET A 133 4.82 21.81 -30.75
CA MET A 133 5.77 20.76 -31.10
C MET A 133 5.27 20.02 -32.34
N LYS A 134 5.66 20.49 -33.53
CA LYS A 134 5.29 19.93 -34.85
C LYS A 134 5.63 18.45 -35.04
N ILE A 135 6.48 17.88 -34.19
CA ILE A 135 7.03 16.52 -34.36
C ILE A 135 6.39 15.51 -33.39
N ALA A 136 5.86 15.97 -32.26
CA ALA A 136 5.38 15.10 -31.17
C ALA A 136 3.87 15.21 -30.93
N TRP A 137 3.07 15.51 -31.97
CA TRP A 137 1.59 15.51 -31.92
C TRP A 137 1.06 14.29 -31.18
N ARG A 138 1.55 13.08 -31.53
CA ARG A 138 0.97 11.82 -31.01
C ARG A 138 0.97 11.72 -29.48
N TYR A 139 1.87 12.42 -28.80
CA TYR A 139 1.94 12.41 -27.33
C TYR A 139 1.07 13.49 -26.67
N GLN A 140 0.53 14.44 -27.45
CA GLN A 140 -0.34 15.50 -26.96
C GLN A 140 -1.69 14.97 -26.43
N ASN A 141 -2.15 13.85 -27.00
CA ASN A 141 -3.44 13.24 -26.68
C ASN A 141 -3.32 11.98 -25.81
N LEU A 142 -2.13 11.64 -25.30
CA LEU A 142 -2.03 10.60 -24.28
C LEU A 142 -2.75 11.10 -23.02
N PRO A 143 -3.57 10.27 -22.36
CA PRO A 143 -4.15 10.63 -21.08
C PRO A 143 -2.99 10.92 -20.13
N LYS A 144 -2.76 12.20 -19.85
CA LYS A 144 -1.90 12.63 -18.76
C LYS A 144 -2.60 12.10 -17.52
N MET A 145 -2.00 11.12 -16.88
CA MET A 145 -2.46 10.66 -15.58
C MET A 145 -2.27 11.86 -14.64
N GLU A 146 -3.35 12.62 -14.44
CA GLU A 146 -3.36 13.72 -13.49
C GLU A 146 -3.04 13.13 -12.13
N ALA A 147 -1.91 13.52 -11.56
CA ALA A 147 -1.47 13.13 -10.22
C ALA A 147 -2.36 13.74 -9.10
N SER A 148 -3.54 14.25 -9.45
CA SER A 148 -4.47 14.86 -8.51
C SER A 148 -5.90 14.51 -8.94
N PRO A 149 -6.60 13.64 -8.21
CA PRO A 149 -8.02 13.47 -8.42
C PRO A 149 -8.74 14.76 -7.99
N ALA A 150 -9.53 15.30 -8.90
CA ALA A 150 -10.38 16.46 -8.69
C ALA A 150 -11.22 16.37 -7.40
N ALA A 151 -11.19 17.45 -6.62
CA ALA A 151 -12.16 18.02 -5.67
C ALA A 151 -13.38 17.18 -5.20
N SER A 152 -13.17 15.91 -4.84
CA SER A 152 -14.09 15.16 -3.97
C SER A 152 -13.36 14.97 -2.64
N SER A 153 -13.97 15.43 -1.54
CA SER A 153 -13.51 15.32 -0.13
C SER A 153 -12.20 14.55 0.02
N ARG A 154 -11.08 15.26 0.16
CA ARG A 154 -9.71 14.68 0.11
C ARG A 154 -9.63 13.45 1.01
N PHE A 155 -9.52 12.28 0.40
CA PHE A 155 -9.35 11.00 1.09
C PHE A 155 -7.88 10.89 1.49
N GLY A 156 -7.61 11.12 2.77
CA GLY A 156 -6.25 11.18 3.32
C GLY A 156 -5.64 12.58 3.34
N HIS A 157 -4.62 12.75 4.18
CA HIS A 157 -3.91 14.01 4.36
C HIS A 157 -2.48 13.91 3.82
N TYR A 158 -1.87 15.05 3.52
CA TYR A 158 -0.43 15.15 3.33
C TYR A 158 0.21 15.49 4.68
N TYR A 159 1.46 15.08 4.86
CA TYR A 159 2.18 15.22 6.11
C TYR A 159 3.52 15.91 5.89
N ASP A 160 3.91 16.78 6.82
CA ASP A 160 5.22 17.44 6.86
C ASP A 160 6.13 16.66 7.82
N VAL A 161 7.15 15.97 7.28
CA VAL A 161 8.11 15.18 8.06
C VAL A 161 8.97 16.03 9.02
N SER A 162 9.07 17.34 8.79
CA SER A 162 9.86 18.24 9.64
C SER A 162 9.14 18.70 10.91
N LYS A 163 7.82 18.45 11.01
CA LYS A 163 6.99 18.86 12.14
C LYS A 163 6.37 17.63 12.78
N THR A 164 6.31 17.61 14.10
CA THR A 164 5.63 16.55 14.85
C THR A 164 4.19 16.94 15.17
N LEU A 165 3.35 15.92 15.36
CA LEU A 165 1.94 16.09 15.71
C LEU A 165 1.78 16.81 17.05
N SER A 166 0.77 17.69 17.17
CA SER A 166 0.50 18.38 18.42
C SER A 166 0.04 17.41 19.52
N PRO A 167 0.44 17.64 20.78
CA PRO A 167 0.07 16.75 21.89
C PRO A 167 -1.45 16.72 22.15
N GLU A 168 -2.17 17.78 21.78
CA GLU A 168 -3.63 17.86 21.89
C GLU A 168 -4.33 16.82 21.00
N LEU A 169 -3.85 16.66 19.77
CA LEU A 169 -4.37 15.64 18.84
C LEU A 169 -4.07 14.23 19.34
N LEU A 170 -2.88 14.00 19.89
CA LEU A 170 -2.51 12.72 20.50
C LEU A 170 -3.44 12.35 21.67
N GLN A 171 -3.80 13.32 22.52
CA GLN A 171 -4.68 13.09 23.67
C GLN A 171 -6.15 12.90 23.28
N SER A 172 -6.57 13.45 22.14
CA SER A 172 -7.94 13.30 21.63
C SER A 172 -8.29 11.87 21.21
N THR A 173 -7.27 11.06 20.89
CA THR A 173 -7.44 9.73 20.29
C THR A 173 -6.98 8.63 21.23
N LYS A 174 -7.78 7.56 21.32
CA LYS A 174 -7.44 6.40 22.13
C LYS A 174 -6.34 5.57 21.47
N CYS A 175 -5.18 5.53 22.13
CA CYS A 175 -4.01 4.80 21.68
C CYS A 175 -3.68 3.67 22.66
N HIS A 176 -3.59 2.45 22.14
CA HIS A 176 -3.11 1.28 22.85
C HIS A 176 -1.67 1.00 22.45
N HIS A 177 -0.82 0.63 23.41
CA HIS A 177 0.56 0.27 23.18
C HIS A 177 0.81 -1.18 23.60
N PHE A 178 1.74 -1.83 22.92
CA PHE A 178 2.28 -3.12 23.29
C PHE A 178 3.80 -3.09 23.08
N PHE A 179 4.56 -3.15 24.16
CA PHE A 179 6.01 -3.20 24.11
C PHE A 179 6.48 -4.56 24.60
N LEU A 180 7.06 -5.35 23.70
CA LEU A 180 7.38 -6.75 23.99
C LEU A 180 8.33 -6.94 25.20
N PRO A 181 9.42 -6.15 25.36
CA PRO A 181 10.33 -6.32 26.50
C PRO A 181 9.66 -6.16 27.88
N GLU A 182 8.69 -5.26 28.00
CA GLU A 182 7.91 -5.08 29.23
C GLU A 182 6.99 -6.28 29.50
N GLU A 183 6.31 -6.77 28.46
CA GLU A 183 5.36 -7.87 28.54
C GLU A 183 6.02 -9.22 28.88
N ILE A 184 7.25 -9.45 28.39
CA ILE A 184 8.04 -10.64 28.73
C ILE A 184 8.45 -10.62 30.22
N SER A 185 8.73 -9.44 30.77
CA SER A 185 9.16 -9.29 32.17
C SER A 185 8.05 -9.58 33.18
N LEU A 186 6.79 -9.35 32.79
CA LEU A 186 5.62 -9.43 33.68
C LEU A 186 5.08 -10.86 33.85
N HIS A 187 5.31 -11.74 32.89
CA HIS A 187 4.63 -13.04 32.84
C HIS A 187 5.55 -14.16 32.28
N PRO A 188 5.63 -15.33 32.94
CA PRO A 188 6.48 -16.45 32.49
C PRO A 188 6.04 -17.04 31.14
N ASN A 189 6.98 -17.71 30.46
CA ASN A 189 6.82 -18.26 29.10
C ASN A 189 5.59 -19.16 28.97
N ILE A 190 4.73 -18.81 28.01
CA ILE A 190 3.56 -19.60 27.60
C ILE A 190 3.90 -20.19 26.23
N ASN A 191 4.18 -21.49 26.16
CA ASN A 191 4.30 -22.21 24.89
C ASN A 191 2.97 -22.88 24.57
N ILE A 192 2.04 -22.11 24.00
CA ILE A 192 0.79 -22.64 23.47
C ILE A 192 0.90 -22.64 21.94
N CYS A 193 0.58 -23.75 21.29
CA CYS A 193 0.49 -23.87 19.82
C CYS A 193 1.80 -23.76 18.99
N ASN A 194 2.99 -24.06 19.55
CA ASN A 194 4.30 -23.95 18.89
C ASN A 194 4.45 -22.61 18.15
N MET A 195 4.26 -21.54 18.91
CA MET A 195 4.39 -20.14 18.53
C MET A 195 5.17 -19.47 19.65
N THR A 196 6.00 -18.49 19.30
CA THR A 196 6.78 -17.74 20.27
C THR A 196 5.87 -17.02 21.26
N SER A 197 6.30 -16.94 22.52
CA SER A 197 5.51 -16.34 23.59
C SER A 197 5.16 -14.87 23.30
N GLY A 198 6.03 -14.14 22.61
CA GLY A 198 5.79 -12.77 22.16
C GLY A 198 4.59 -12.64 21.23
N TYR A 199 4.48 -13.51 20.23
CA TYR A 199 3.34 -13.51 19.30
C TYR A 199 2.03 -13.93 19.95
N ILE A 200 2.05 -14.89 20.87
CA ILE A 200 0.86 -15.28 21.64
C ILE A 200 0.35 -14.10 22.45
N ARG A 201 1.23 -13.40 23.18
CA ARG A 201 0.88 -12.21 23.97
C ARG A 201 0.34 -11.08 23.10
N LEU A 202 0.99 -10.83 21.97
CA LEU A 202 0.54 -9.81 21.02
C LEU A 202 -0.86 -10.13 20.49
N LEU A 203 -1.13 -11.37 20.08
CA LEU A 203 -2.46 -11.79 19.63
C LEU A 203 -3.50 -11.64 20.73
N GLN A 204 -3.19 -12.07 21.96
CA GLN A 204 -4.11 -11.93 23.10
C GLN A 204 -4.40 -10.46 23.41
N SER A 205 -3.40 -9.58 23.31
CA SER A 205 -3.57 -8.14 23.49
C SER A 205 -4.47 -7.53 22.41
N ILE A 206 -4.20 -7.83 21.13
CA ILE A 206 -5.02 -7.37 20.01
C ILE A 206 -6.46 -7.87 20.14
N GLN A 207 -6.65 -9.16 20.41
CA GLN A 207 -7.95 -9.78 20.58
C GLN A 207 -8.75 -9.15 21.74
N ARG A 208 -8.07 -8.91 22.87
CA ARG A 208 -8.66 -8.23 24.03
C ARG A 208 -9.16 -6.83 23.67
N ILE A 209 -8.36 -6.03 22.96
CA ILE A 209 -8.78 -4.68 22.54
C ILE A 209 -9.94 -4.74 21.55
N ILE A 210 -9.91 -5.67 20.58
CA ILE A 210 -11.00 -5.85 19.61
C ILE A 210 -12.32 -6.12 20.33
N TYR A 211 -12.35 -7.01 21.32
CA TYR A 211 -13.58 -7.32 22.04
C TYR A 211 -13.99 -6.26 23.07
N GLN A 212 -13.06 -5.72 23.85
CA GLN A 212 -13.35 -4.73 24.90
C GLN A 212 -13.86 -3.40 24.35
N GLU A 213 -13.28 -2.94 23.25
CA GLU A 213 -13.70 -1.71 22.56
C GLU A 213 -14.83 -1.97 21.55
N GLY A 214 -15.16 -3.24 21.32
CA GLY A 214 -16.27 -3.65 20.48
C GLY A 214 -15.99 -3.58 18.98
N PHE A 215 -14.75 -3.61 18.51
CA PHE A 215 -14.45 -3.63 17.07
C PHE A 215 -14.89 -4.91 16.37
N ASP A 216 -15.28 -5.95 17.11
CA ASP A 216 -15.84 -7.19 16.57
C ASP A 216 -17.11 -6.92 15.75
N GLY A 217 -17.11 -7.38 14.50
CA GLY A 217 -18.20 -7.25 13.56
C GLY A 217 -19.34 -8.26 13.80
N SER A 218 -19.10 -9.33 14.56
CA SER A 218 -20.12 -10.34 14.85
C SER A 218 -21.13 -9.90 15.91
N HIS A 219 -20.74 -8.96 16.78
CA HIS A 219 -21.61 -8.40 17.82
C HIS A 219 -21.81 -6.90 17.56
N PRO A 220 -23.05 -6.43 17.30
CA PRO A 220 -23.28 -5.02 17.04
C PRO A 220 -22.83 -4.17 18.24
N GLN A 221 -21.93 -3.22 17.99
CA GLN A 221 -21.38 -2.30 18.99
C GLN A 221 -22.50 -1.63 19.80
N LYS A 222 -22.39 -1.69 21.14
CA LYS A 222 -23.22 -0.88 22.06
C LYS A 222 -22.78 0.59 22.09
N LYS A 223 -21.57 0.90 21.58
CA LYS A 223 -20.95 2.23 21.51
C LYS A 223 -21.00 2.79 20.08
N GLN A 224 -20.68 4.08 19.91
CA GLN A 224 -20.48 4.68 18.59
C GLN A 224 -19.40 3.90 17.82
N LYS A 225 -19.66 3.60 16.55
CA LYS A 225 -18.76 2.82 15.73
C LYS A 225 -17.48 3.60 15.40
N ASN A 226 -16.34 2.97 15.59
CA ASN A 226 -15.02 3.48 15.21
C ASN A 226 -14.18 2.35 14.59
N ILE A 227 -12.99 2.70 14.10
CA ILE A 227 -12.05 1.80 13.44
C ILE A 227 -10.78 1.70 14.26
N LEU A 228 -10.21 0.51 14.31
CA LEU A 228 -8.93 0.24 14.92
C LEU A 228 -7.83 0.13 13.86
N ARG A 229 -6.82 0.99 13.91
CA ARG A 229 -5.60 0.88 13.12
C ARG A 229 -4.52 0.21 13.95
N ILE A 230 -4.07 -0.95 13.50
CA ILE A 230 -3.06 -1.76 14.18
C ILE A 230 -1.74 -1.54 13.43
N GLY A 231 -0.70 -1.11 14.11
CA GLY A 231 0.65 -0.99 13.58
C GLY A 231 1.60 -1.90 14.34
N ILE A 232 2.27 -2.83 13.66
CA ILE A 232 3.28 -3.71 14.24
C ILE A 232 4.62 -3.50 13.53
N GLN A 233 5.65 -3.11 14.27
CA GLN A 233 6.98 -2.87 13.72
C GLN A 233 7.92 -4.09 13.79
N ASN A 234 8.76 -4.22 12.77
CA ASN A 234 9.91 -5.12 12.71
C ASN A 234 9.55 -6.59 13.01
N LEU A 235 8.37 -7.03 12.59
CA LEU A 235 7.86 -8.38 12.85
C LEU A 235 8.77 -9.42 12.17
N GLY A 236 9.05 -10.54 12.84
CA GLY A 236 10.00 -11.54 12.33
C GLY A 236 11.47 -11.20 12.56
N SER A 237 11.80 -10.07 13.19
CA SER A 237 13.15 -9.81 13.68
C SER A 237 13.46 -10.63 14.94
N VAL A 238 14.75 -10.77 15.25
CA VAL A 238 15.25 -11.44 16.48
C VAL A 238 14.65 -10.85 17.75
N LEU A 239 14.27 -9.57 17.72
CA LEU A 239 13.67 -8.88 18.87
C LEU A 239 12.32 -9.48 19.27
N TRP A 240 11.60 -10.10 18.32
CA TRP A 240 10.35 -10.80 18.59
C TRP A 240 10.53 -12.22 19.13
N GLY A 241 11.79 -12.65 19.37
CA GLY A 241 12.12 -13.98 19.87
C GLY A 241 12.16 -15.05 18.78
N GLU A 242 12.21 -14.65 17.51
CA GLU A 242 12.36 -15.57 16.38
C GLU A 242 13.84 -15.68 15.96
N ASP A 243 14.24 -16.85 15.48
CA ASP A 243 15.56 -17.13 14.92
C ASP A 243 15.57 -17.22 13.38
N ILE A 244 14.44 -16.92 12.73
CA ILE A 244 14.24 -17.00 11.27
C ILE A 244 15.21 -16.14 10.45
N SER A 245 15.81 -15.11 11.05
CA SER A 245 16.84 -14.27 10.41
C SER A 245 18.28 -14.74 10.68
N CYS A 246 18.45 -15.67 11.62
CA CYS A 246 19.76 -16.11 12.13
C CYS A 246 20.14 -17.50 11.62
N THR A 247 19.17 -18.37 11.34
CA THR A 247 19.39 -19.77 10.99
C THR A 247 18.52 -20.20 9.80
N ASP A 248 19.01 -21.15 9.00
CA ASP A 248 18.23 -21.72 7.89
C ASP A 248 17.12 -22.67 8.37
N ASN A 249 17.31 -23.27 9.54
CA ASN A 249 16.39 -24.20 10.21
C ASN A 249 15.98 -23.65 11.58
N PRO A 250 15.06 -22.68 11.62
CA PRO A 250 14.55 -22.13 12.86
C PRO A 250 13.77 -23.18 13.66
N GLU A 251 13.88 -23.15 14.99
CA GLU A 251 13.18 -24.11 15.87
C GLU A 251 11.66 -24.06 15.66
N ASP A 252 11.11 -22.85 15.52
CA ASP A 252 9.69 -22.58 15.33
C ASP A 252 9.39 -21.97 13.95
N ILE A 253 9.79 -22.65 12.87
CA ILE A 253 9.67 -22.20 11.46
C ILE A 253 8.28 -21.71 11.01
N TYR A 254 7.22 -22.08 11.74
CA TYR A 254 5.84 -21.71 11.45
C TYR A 254 5.27 -20.64 12.39
N SER A 255 5.98 -20.22 13.43
CA SER A 255 5.49 -19.29 14.45
C SER A 255 4.97 -18.00 13.84
N LEU A 256 5.80 -17.29 13.06
CA LEU A 256 5.41 -16.09 12.33
C LEU A 256 4.19 -16.33 11.41
N THR A 257 4.19 -17.42 10.64
CA THR A 257 3.09 -17.70 9.70
C THR A 257 1.78 -18.04 10.41
N LYS A 258 1.83 -18.77 11.54
CA LYS A 258 0.65 -19.02 12.37
C LYS A 258 0.13 -17.74 12.98
N PHE A 259 1.03 -16.86 13.44
CA PHE A 259 0.65 -15.56 13.96
C PHE A 259 -0.12 -14.75 12.92
N LEU A 260 0.43 -14.62 11.70
CA LEU A 260 -0.23 -13.91 10.60
C LEU A 260 -1.56 -14.54 10.21
N TYR A 261 -1.65 -15.88 10.19
CA TYR A 261 -2.89 -16.59 9.90
C TYR A 261 -4.00 -16.28 10.91
N VAL A 262 -3.69 -16.33 12.21
CA VAL A 262 -4.63 -16.02 13.28
C VAL A 262 -4.98 -14.53 13.27
N LEU A 263 -3.98 -13.65 13.12
CA LEU A 263 -4.19 -12.21 13.02
C LEU A 263 -5.12 -11.86 11.86
N ARG A 264 -4.87 -12.40 10.67
CA ARG A 264 -5.74 -12.20 9.49
C ARG A 264 -7.17 -12.60 9.78
N SER A 265 -7.38 -13.73 10.46
CA SER A 265 -8.72 -14.19 10.86
C SER A 265 -9.40 -13.18 11.79
N LEU A 266 -8.68 -12.62 12.76
CA LEU A 266 -9.18 -11.56 13.66
C LEU A 266 -9.51 -10.27 12.92
N LEU A 267 -8.67 -9.84 11.97
CA LEU A 267 -8.91 -8.64 11.16
C LEU A 267 -10.18 -8.80 10.32
N ARG A 268 -10.39 -9.96 9.68
CA ARG A 268 -11.57 -10.23 8.84
C ARG A 268 -12.90 -10.17 9.59
N MET A 269 -12.86 -10.40 10.89
CA MET A 269 -14.04 -10.34 11.76
C MET A 269 -14.17 -9.01 12.51
N SER A 270 -13.32 -8.01 12.27
CA SER A 270 -13.33 -6.75 13.01
C SER A 270 -13.27 -5.52 12.12
N LEU A 271 -13.72 -4.38 12.66
CA LEU A 271 -13.57 -3.05 12.07
C LEU A 271 -12.15 -2.54 12.31
N SER A 272 -11.17 -3.25 11.77
CA SER A 272 -9.75 -2.93 11.94
C SER A 272 -8.95 -3.07 10.66
N ALA A 273 -7.82 -2.40 10.55
CA ALA A 273 -6.84 -2.63 9.49
C ALA A 273 -5.44 -2.65 10.10
N CYS A 274 -4.58 -3.50 9.58
CA CYS A 274 -3.25 -3.71 10.13
C CYS A 274 -2.16 -3.33 9.13
N ILE A 275 -1.14 -2.62 9.60
CA ILE A 275 0.13 -2.43 8.91
C ILE A 275 1.22 -3.16 9.68
N ILE A 276 2.02 -3.94 8.97
CA ILE A 276 3.15 -4.69 9.54
C ILE A 276 4.38 -4.37 8.72
N THR A 277 5.49 -4.04 9.38
CA THR A 277 6.80 -3.97 8.74
C THR A 277 7.61 -5.21 9.06
N VAL A 278 8.28 -5.79 8.05
CA VAL A 278 9.10 -7.00 8.17
C VAL A 278 10.47 -6.74 7.55
N PRO A 279 11.59 -7.00 8.27
CA PRO A 279 12.94 -6.87 7.71
C PRO A 279 13.24 -8.02 6.76
N ALA A 280 12.62 -8.01 5.58
CA ALA A 280 12.71 -9.07 4.58
C ALA A 280 14.15 -9.33 4.13
N HIS A 281 15.00 -8.30 4.11
CA HIS A 281 16.42 -8.41 3.78
C HIS A 281 17.23 -9.28 4.77
N LEU A 282 16.71 -9.53 5.99
CA LEU A 282 17.33 -10.41 6.98
C LEU A 282 16.81 -11.85 6.90
N ILE A 283 15.64 -12.08 6.28
CA ILE A 283 15.01 -13.40 6.19
C ILE A 283 15.46 -14.05 4.87
N GLN A 284 16.55 -14.83 4.92
CA GLN A 284 17.11 -15.47 3.72
C GLN A 284 16.24 -16.62 3.19
N ASN A 285 15.47 -17.25 4.07
CA ASN A 285 14.62 -18.38 3.70
C ASN A 285 13.41 -17.91 2.88
N LYS A 286 13.52 -18.07 1.56
CA LYS A 286 12.49 -17.67 0.59
C LYS A 286 11.14 -18.34 0.85
N ALA A 287 11.12 -19.59 1.32
CA ALA A 287 9.87 -20.29 1.58
C ALA A 287 9.11 -19.67 2.76
N ILE A 288 9.80 -19.13 3.77
CA ILE A 288 9.17 -18.38 4.87
C ILE A 288 8.57 -17.09 4.33
N MET A 289 9.36 -16.31 3.57
CA MET A 289 8.90 -15.04 3.01
C MET A 289 7.72 -15.19 2.04
N GLU A 290 7.70 -16.24 1.23
CA GLU A 290 6.58 -16.55 0.34
C GLU A 290 5.30 -16.88 1.14
N ARG A 291 5.42 -17.64 2.24
CA ARG A 291 4.28 -17.88 3.14
C ARG A 291 3.79 -16.60 3.80
N VAL A 292 4.70 -15.73 4.25
CA VAL A 292 4.38 -14.42 4.85
C VAL A 292 3.65 -13.52 3.84
N THR A 293 4.12 -13.49 2.60
CA THR A 293 3.49 -12.77 1.47
C THR A 293 2.06 -13.29 1.23
N ASN A 294 1.90 -14.61 1.09
CA ASN A 294 0.60 -15.24 0.82
C ASN A 294 -0.43 -15.07 1.95
N LEU A 295 0.04 -14.92 3.20
CA LEU A 295 -0.81 -14.66 4.37
C LEU A 295 -1.18 -13.19 4.53
N SER A 296 -0.52 -12.29 3.79
CA SER A 296 -0.82 -10.87 3.77
C SER A 296 -1.85 -10.57 2.68
N ASP A 297 -2.59 -9.46 2.81
CA ASP A 297 -3.59 -9.07 1.83
C ASP A 297 -2.99 -8.14 0.76
N THR A 298 -2.25 -7.14 1.22
CA THR A 298 -1.44 -6.23 0.40
C THR A 298 0.02 -6.39 0.77
N VAL A 299 0.92 -6.46 -0.21
CA VAL A 299 2.36 -6.57 0.02
C VAL A 299 3.10 -5.54 -0.80
N VAL A 300 3.87 -4.70 -0.12
CA VAL A 300 4.65 -3.60 -0.68
C VAL A 300 6.11 -3.77 -0.26
N GLY A 301 7.02 -3.91 -1.22
CA GLY A 301 8.46 -3.93 -1.00
C GLY A 301 9.08 -2.56 -1.22
N LEU A 302 9.99 -2.17 -0.33
CA LEU A 302 10.76 -0.93 -0.47
C LEU A 302 12.21 -1.22 -0.82
N GLU A 303 12.73 -0.47 -1.78
CA GLU A 303 14.13 -0.51 -2.18
C GLU A 303 14.71 0.90 -2.15
N SER A 304 15.38 1.24 -1.04
CA SER A 304 16.08 2.52 -0.91
C SER A 304 17.35 2.55 -1.76
N PHE A 305 17.63 3.70 -2.36
CA PHE A 305 18.89 3.91 -3.07
C PHE A 305 20.06 4.24 -2.15
N ILE A 306 19.81 4.55 -0.87
CA ILE A 306 20.85 4.92 0.09
C ILE A 306 21.93 3.85 0.15
N GLY A 307 23.18 4.23 -0.13
CA GLY A 307 24.33 3.33 -0.12
C GLY A 307 24.35 2.29 -1.24
N SER A 308 23.59 2.52 -2.32
CA SER A 308 23.60 1.71 -3.54
C SER A 308 24.22 2.47 -4.71
N GLU A 309 24.64 1.76 -5.75
CA GLU A 309 25.15 2.38 -6.99
C GLU A 309 24.10 3.30 -7.65
N ARG A 310 22.81 3.04 -7.42
CA ARG A 310 21.70 3.82 -7.98
C ARG A 310 21.60 5.22 -7.40
N GLU A 311 22.15 5.47 -6.21
CA GLU A 311 22.20 6.81 -5.61
C GLU A 311 23.02 7.79 -6.46
N THR A 312 24.13 7.30 -7.02
CA THR A 312 25.05 8.11 -7.83
C THR A 312 24.66 8.20 -9.31
N ASN A 313 23.70 7.39 -9.74
CA ASN A 313 23.33 7.29 -11.13
C ASN A 313 22.43 8.49 -11.54
N PRO A 314 22.83 9.26 -12.57
CA PRO A 314 22.08 10.45 -13.00
C PRO A 314 20.64 10.14 -13.44
N LEU A 315 20.35 8.91 -13.86
CA LEU A 315 19.00 8.48 -14.24
C LEU A 315 18.01 8.50 -13.06
N TYR A 316 18.51 8.33 -11.83
CA TYR A 316 17.69 8.23 -10.61
C TYR A 316 17.78 9.48 -9.74
N LYS A 317 18.41 10.57 -10.20
CA LYS A 317 18.69 11.78 -9.41
C LYS A 317 17.48 12.38 -8.70
N ASP A 318 16.28 12.21 -9.26
CA ASP A 318 15.04 12.74 -8.70
C ASP A 318 14.34 11.84 -7.69
N TYR A 319 14.84 10.62 -7.49
CA TYR A 319 14.22 9.55 -6.72
C TYR A 319 15.10 9.07 -5.57
N HIS A 320 14.46 8.62 -4.49
CA HIS A 320 15.14 8.12 -3.30
C HIS A 320 15.10 6.58 -3.21
N GLY A 321 14.25 5.95 -3.99
CA GLY A 321 14.15 4.49 -4.07
C GLY A 321 13.00 4.03 -4.97
N LEU A 322 12.87 2.71 -5.08
CA LEU A 322 11.76 2.04 -5.76
C LEU A 322 10.77 1.47 -4.77
N ILE A 323 9.52 1.37 -5.22
CA ILE A 323 8.45 0.71 -4.48
C ILE A 323 7.87 -0.39 -5.34
N HIS A 324 7.86 -1.60 -4.81
CA HIS A 324 7.42 -2.80 -5.51
C HIS A 324 6.08 -3.24 -4.94
N ILE A 325 5.06 -3.36 -5.78
CA ILE A 325 3.76 -3.88 -5.33
C ILE A 325 3.70 -5.34 -5.71
N HIS A 326 3.92 -6.20 -4.72
CA HIS A 326 3.93 -7.66 -4.91
C HIS A 326 2.53 -8.23 -4.92
N GLN A 327 1.64 -7.69 -4.09
CA GLN A 327 0.27 -8.19 -3.96
C GLN A 327 -0.73 -7.09 -3.63
N ILE A 328 -1.89 -7.12 -4.27
CA ILE A 328 -3.06 -6.27 -3.95
C ILE A 328 -4.24 -7.22 -3.66
N PRO A 329 -5.07 -6.94 -2.64
CA PRO A 329 -6.11 -7.86 -2.24
C PRO A 329 -7.26 -7.87 -3.24
N GLN A 330 -7.76 -9.07 -3.55
CA GLN A 330 -8.92 -9.31 -4.42
C GLN A 330 -10.18 -9.55 -3.59
N LEU A 331 -10.50 -8.60 -2.72
CA LEU A 331 -11.69 -8.73 -1.90
C LEU A 331 -12.95 -8.51 -2.74
N ASN A 332 -13.94 -9.41 -2.61
CA ASN A 332 -15.25 -9.35 -3.28
C ASN A 332 -15.17 -9.18 -4.81
N SER A 333 -14.05 -9.55 -5.43
CA SER A 333 -13.82 -9.46 -6.86
C SER A 333 -12.97 -10.62 -7.32
N LEU A 334 -13.31 -11.19 -8.48
CA LEU A 334 -12.47 -12.19 -9.17
C LEU A 334 -11.43 -11.53 -10.08
N ILE A 335 -11.53 -10.21 -10.28
CA ILE A 335 -10.63 -9.42 -11.12
C ILE A 335 -9.65 -8.67 -10.21
N CYS A 336 -8.36 -8.82 -10.49
CA CYS A 336 -7.30 -8.04 -9.87
C CYS A 336 -7.14 -6.71 -10.62
N ASP A 337 -7.39 -5.60 -9.93
CA ASP A 337 -7.06 -4.26 -10.44
C ASP A 337 -5.57 -4.03 -10.11
N VAL A 338 -4.67 -4.69 -10.84
CA VAL A 338 -3.24 -4.40 -10.76
C VAL A 338 -2.98 -3.23 -11.71
N SER A 339 -2.38 -2.15 -11.21
CA SER A 339 -1.91 -1.08 -12.11
C SER A 339 -0.93 -1.70 -13.10
N ASP A 340 -1.13 -1.44 -14.40
CA ASP A 340 -0.21 -1.91 -15.46
C ASP A 340 1.23 -1.39 -15.27
N THR A 341 1.42 -0.36 -14.44
CA THR A 341 2.72 0.24 -14.14
C THR A 341 3.41 -0.48 -13.00
N LYS A 342 4.40 -1.32 -13.34
CA LYS A 342 5.30 -1.95 -12.35
C LYS A 342 6.45 -1.04 -11.91
N ASP A 343 6.81 -0.06 -12.73
CA ASP A 343 7.93 0.83 -12.46
C ASP A 343 7.47 2.01 -11.59
N LEU A 344 7.45 1.82 -10.28
CA LEU A 344 7.10 2.85 -9.32
C LEU A 344 8.35 3.27 -8.54
N ALA A 345 8.52 4.57 -8.40
CA ALA A 345 9.59 5.16 -7.61
C ALA A 345 9.00 6.11 -6.57
N PHE A 346 9.67 6.20 -5.44
CA PHE A 346 9.30 7.15 -4.40
C PHE A 346 10.36 8.23 -4.25
N ARG A 347 9.91 9.41 -3.84
CA ARG A 347 10.78 10.51 -3.47
C ARG A 347 10.20 11.30 -2.32
N LEU A 348 11.09 11.79 -1.48
CA LEU A 348 10.80 12.74 -0.41
C LEU A 348 11.33 14.11 -0.82
N LYS A 349 10.48 14.97 -1.40
CA LYS A 349 10.86 16.33 -1.83
C LYS A 349 10.02 17.36 -1.09
N ARG A 350 10.64 18.46 -0.67
CA ARG A 350 9.97 19.54 0.08
C ARG A 350 9.14 19.01 1.25
N LYS A 351 9.68 18.04 1.99
CA LYS A 351 9.04 17.37 3.14
C LYS A 351 7.80 16.54 2.80
N LEU A 352 7.49 16.32 1.52
CA LEU A 352 6.38 15.51 1.05
C LEU A 352 6.91 14.20 0.46
N PHE A 353 6.40 13.08 0.97
CA PHE A 353 6.65 11.77 0.39
C PHE A 353 5.65 11.51 -0.73
N THR A 354 6.15 11.21 -1.93
CA THR A 354 5.34 10.97 -3.12
C THR A 354 5.80 9.70 -3.83
N ILE A 355 4.84 8.92 -4.32
CA ILE A 355 5.05 7.77 -5.20
C ILE A 355 4.57 8.15 -6.58
N GLU A 356 5.42 7.99 -7.58
CA GLU A 356 5.10 8.27 -8.98
C GLU A 356 5.68 7.18 -9.89
N ARG A 357 5.19 7.13 -11.13
CA ARG A 357 5.77 6.24 -12.13
C ARG A 357 7.22 6.66 -12.37
N LEU A 358 8.12 5.70 -12.37
CA LEU A 358 9.52 5.94 -12.72
C LEU A 358 9.59 6.38 -14.18
N HIS A 359 10.07 7.61 -14.39
CA HIS A 359 10.37 8.14 -15.71
C HIS A 359 11.88 8.26 -15.83
N LEU A 360 12.49 7.34 -16.59
CA LEU A 360 13.90 7.48 -16.94
C LEU A 360 14.04 8.66 -17.91
N PRO A 361 14.99 9.58 -17.68
CA PRO A 361 15.26 10.63 -18.64
C PRO A 361 15.65 9.98 -19.99
N PRO A 362 15.29 10.60 -21.13
CA PRO A 362 15.72 10.11 -22.42
C PRO A 362 17.24 10.02 -22.44
N ASP A 363 17.76 8.91 -22.95
CA ASP A 363 19.20 8.67 -23.10
C ASP A 363 19.75 9.66 -24.13
N LEU A 364 20.05 10.88 -23.66
CA LEU A 364 20.81 11.88 -24.39
C LEU A 364 22.27 11.50 -24.28
N SER A 365 22.63 10.35 -24.83
CA SER A 365 24.02 10.15 -25.22
C SER A 365 24.32 11.19 -26.29
N ASP A 366 25.18 12.16 -25.96
CA ASP A 366 25.70 13.22 -26.85
C ASP A 366 26.58 12.66 -27.99
N THR A 367 26.30 11.45 -28.47
CA THR A 367 26.97 10.79 -29.60
C THR A 367 25.97 10.32 -30.64
N VAL A 368 24.97 11.15 -30.96
CA VAL A 368 24.36 11.12 -32.30
C VAL A 368 25.16 12.04 -33.22
N SER A 369 26.46 11.76 -33.37
CA SER A 369 27.10 12.04 -34.64
C SER A 369 26.43 11.12 -35.66
N ARG A 370 25.51 11.69 -36.44
CA ARG A 370 25.02 11.09 -37.69
C ARG A 370 26.22 10.89 -38.62
N SER A 371 27.01 9.84 -38.41
CA SER A 371 27.88 9.33 -39.46
C SER A 371 26.97 8.66 -40.47
N SER A 372 26.82 9.35 -41.60
CA SER A 372 26.35 8.80 -42.87
C SER A 372 26.73 7.33 -43.02
N LYS A 373 25.73 6.50 -43.38
CA LYS A 373 25.93 5.18 -43.96
C LYS A 373 27.09 5.21 -44.96
N GLN A 374 28.17 4.49 -44.65
CA GLN A 374 28.94 3.77 -45.65
C GLN A 374 29.71 2.65 -44.95
N ASP A 375 29.32 1.44 -45.34
CA ASP A 375 30.05 0.17 -45.32
C ASP A 375 30.72 -0.27 -44.01
N LEU A 376 30.22 -1.37 -43.44
CA LEU A 376 31.04 -2.46 -42.87
C LEU A 376 30.10 -3.65 -42.55
N ALA A 377 29.62 -4.28 -43.62
CA ALA A 377 29.03 -5.61 -43.56
C ALA A 377 30.17 -6.64 -43.59
N GLU A 378 30.90 -6.85 -42.49
CA GLU A 378 31.85 -7.98 -42.37
C GLU A 378 32.33 -8.17 -40.92
N SER A 379 31.47 -8.66 -40.02
CA SER A 379 31.90 -9.22 -38.72
C SER A 379 30.96 -10.25 -38.10
N ALA A 380 29.96 -10.75 -38.83
CA ALA A 380 29.03 -11.78 -38.34
C ALA A 380 29.26 -13.16 -38.99
N LYS A 381 30.53 -13.56 -39.21
CA LYS A 381 30.89 -14.85 -39.82
C LYS A 381 31.86 -15.72 -39.02
N LEU A 382 32.11 -15.40 -37.76
CA LEU A 382 32.83 -16.28 -36.86
C LEU A 382 31.93 -16.56 -35.65
N LEU A 383 31.70 -17.85 -35.38
CA LEU A 383 30.89 -18.47 -34.31
C LEU A 383 29.61 -19.20 -34.77
N SER A 384 29.72 -20.09 -35.75
CA SER A 384 28.92 -21.34 -35.74
C SER A 384 29.58 -22.44 -36.59
N SER A 385 30.46 -23.20 -35.97
CA SER A 385 30.95 -24.51 -36.40
C SER A 385 31.26 -25.25 -35.10
N GLY A 386 30.74 -26.41 -34.75
CA GLY A 386 29.93 -27.42 -35.43
C GLY A 386 30.18 -28.70 -34.64
N CYS A 387 29.15 -29.47 -34.31
CA CYS A 387 29.32 -30.89 -34.02
C CYS A 387 27.99 -31.60 -34.25
N GLY A 388 27.84 -32.12 -35.46
CA GLY A 388 26.80 -33.08 -35.80
C GLY A 388 27.29 -34.50 -35.51
N ALA A 389 26.42 -35.33 -34.94
CA ALA A 389 26.53 -36.78 -35.01
C ALA A 389 25.50 -37.30 -36.02
N MET A 390 25.99 -38.17 -36.90
CA MET A 390 25.35 -38.68 -38.11
C MET A 390 24.11 -39.54 -37.85
N ALA A 391 23.13 -39.44 -38.75
CA ALA A 391 22.30 -40.58 -39.16
C ALA A 391 21.97 -40.44 -40.66
N MET A 392 22.43 -41.42 -41.43
CA MET A 392 22.22 -41.55 -42.88
C MET A 392 20.74 -41.80 -43.20
N GLY A 393 20.35 -41.37 -44.40
CA GLY A 393 18.95 -41.25 -44.81
C GLY A 393 18.22 -42.56 -45.10
N LYS A 394 16.90 -42.42 -45.28
CA LYS A 394 16.20 -42.82 -46.51
C LYS A 394 14.84 -42.14 -46.59
N LYS A 395 14.47 -41.84 -47.84
CA LYS A 395 13.26 -41.16 -48.32
C LYS A 395 11.98 -41.90 -47.94
N HIS A 396 10.94 -41.19 -47.53
CA HIS A 396 9.61 -41.18 -48.16
C HIS A 396 8.74 -40.08 -47.52
N LEU A 397 8.17 -39.21 -48.35
CA LEU A 397 6.98 -38.42 -48.01
C LEU A 397 5.76 -39.30 -48.28
N ASP A 398 4.78 -39.32 -47.39
CA ASP A 398 3.36 -39.43 -47.73
C ASP A 398 2.51 -38.93 -46.55
N PHE A 399 1.72 -37.89 -46.86
CA PHE A 399 0.56 -37.26 -46.19
C PHE A 399 0.57 -37.02 -44.68
#